data_AF-A0A9X2ZF30-F1
#
_entry.id   AF-A0A9X2ZF30-F1
#
_cell.length_a   1.000
_cell.length_b   1.000
_cell.length_c   1.000
_cell.angle_alpha   90.00
_cell.angle_beta   90.00
_cell.angle_gamma   90.00
#
_symmetry.space_group_name_H-M   'P 1'
#
loop_
_entity.id
_entity.type
_entity.pdbx_description
1 polymer ?
#
loop_
_entity_poly.entity_id
_entity_poly.type
_entity_poly.pdbx_seq_one_letter_code
_entity_poly.pdbx_strand_id
1 'polypeptide(L)'
;MTKENHKLSHHNDDVMPSVAKFLSALWMEGEFKNQPEYLSEIFENILETEMGNNLDLRTKMISCIKTSKMLAKALEPFSDVQIEKACIKIMNA
;
A
#
# COMPACT_ATOMS: atom_id res chain seq x y z
N MET A 1 29.62 15.60 11.95
CA MET A 1 29.41 14.15 12.16
C MET A 1 28.90 13.94 13.57
N THR A 2 27.59 14.00 13.74
CA THR A 2 26.92 13.61 14.98
C THR A 2 26.87 12.08 15.01
N LYS A 3 27.51 11.49 16.02
CA LYS A 3 27.47 10.05 16.29
C LYS A 3 26.01 9.64 16.55
N GLU A 4 25.49 8.72 15.74
CA GLU A 4 24.25 8.01 16.03
C GLU A 4 24.41 7.26 17.36
N ASN A 5 23.87 7.86 18.42
CA ASN A 5 23.72 7.20 19.70
C ASN A 5 22.75 6.04 19.48
N HIS A 6 23.32 4.84 19.41
CA HIS A 6 22.62 3.57 19.51
C HIS A 6 21.91 3.51 20.88
N LYS A 7 20.70 4.06 20.95
CA LYS A 7 19.68 3.55 21.86
C LYS A 7 18.68 2.79 21.00
N LEU A 8 18.98 1.52 20.76
CA LEU A 8 17.93 0.53 20.49
C LEU A 8 17.00 0.53 21.69
N SER A 9 15.74 0.95 21.51
CA SER A 9 14.69 0.73 22.51
C SER A 9 13.34 0.87 21.82
N HIS A 10 12.73 -0.28 21.51
CA HIS A 10 11.31 -0.53 21.22
C HIS A 10 10.61 0.07 19.98
N HIS A 11 11.08 1.15 19.34
CA HIS A 11 10.28 1.75 18.25
C HIS A 11 10.37 1.05 16.88
N ASN A 12 11.42 0.27 16.61
CA ASN A 12 11.54 -0.45 15.33
C ASN A 12 10.77 -1.78 15.33
N ASP A 13 10.49 -2.34 16.51
CA ASP A 13 9.75 -3.61 16.65
C ASP A 13 8.26 -3.41 16.32
N ASP A 14 7.74 -2.19 16.41
CA ASP A 14 6.31 -1.89 16.20
C ASP A 14 5.94 -1.62 14.73
N VAL A 15 6.91 -1.38 13.84
CA VAL A 15 6.64 -0.98 12.45
C VAL A 15 6.05 -2.15 11.66
N MET A 16 6.68 -3.33 11.70
CA MET A 16 6.21 -4.49 10.96
C MET A 16 4.84 -5.01 11.46
N PRO A 17 4.59 -5.12 12.79
CA PRO A 17 3.25 -5.40 13.31
C PRO A 17 2.21 -4.37 12.88
N SER A 18 2.55 -3.07 12.87
CA SER A 18 1.63 -2.01 12.43
C SER A 18 1.29 -2.12 10.94
N VAL A 19 2.28 -2.40 10.09
CA VAL A 19 2.06 -2.64 8.65
C VAL A 19 1.25 -3.90 8.42
N ALA A 20 1.51 -4.98 9.15
CA ALA A 20 0.75 -6.22 9.07
C ALA A 20 -0.71 -6.04 9.52
N LYS A 21 -0.94 -5.26 10.58
CA LYS A 21 -2.29 -4.92 11.05
C LYS A 21 -3.05 -4.09 10.02
N PHE A 22 -2.41 -3.08 9.46
CA PHE A 22 -2.99 -2.24 8.40
C PHE A 22 -3.34 -3.06 7.16
N LEU A 23 -2.39 -3.87 6.68
CA LEU A 23 -2.60 -4.71 5.50
C LEU A 23 -3.68 -5.77 5.76
N SER A 24 -3.69 -6.42 6.92
CA SER A 24 -4.72 -7.40 7.28
C SER A 24 -6.10 -6.77 7.32
N ALA A 25 -6.25 -5.60 7.94
CA ALA A 25 -7.53 -4.92 8.04
C ALA A 25 -8.04 -4.56 6.63
N LEU A 26 -7.19 -3.96 5.81
CA LEU A 26 -7.56 -3.58 4.44
C LEU A 26 -7.84 -4.79 3.55
N TRP A 27 -6.95 -5.78 3.53
CA TRP A 27 -7.04 -6.91 2.60
C TRP A 27 -8.23 -7.84 2.90
N MET A 28 -8.62 -7.96 4.17
CA MET A 28 -9.69 -8.87 4.60
C MET A 28 -11.06 -8.18 4.72
N GLU A 29 -11.11 -6.87 4.96
CA GLU A 29 -12.35 -6.12 5.02
C GLU A 29 -12.65 -5.44 3.67
N GLY A 30 -13.48 -6.11 2.86
CA GLY A 30 -14.09 -5.53 1.65
C GLY A 30 -13.37 -5.86 0.35
N GLU A 31 -13.47 -4.94 -0.63
CA GLU A 31 -12.94 -5.13 -1.99
C GLU A 31 -11.56 -4.49 -2.17
N PHE A 32 -10.76 -4.37 -1.11
CA PHE A 32 -9.44 -3.74 -1.19
C PHE A 32 -8.52 -4.45 -2.18
N LYS A 33 -8.63 -5.78 -2.34
CA LYS A 33 -7.90 -6.50 -3.39
C LYS A 33 -8.20 -5.98 -4.81
N ASN A 34 -9.39 -5.42 -5.01
CA ASN A 34 -9.81 -4.81 -6.27
C ASN A 34 -9.55 -3.29 -6.30
N GLN A 35 -9.31 -2.64 -5.15
CA GLN A 35 -9.05 -1.19 -5.09
C GLN A 35 -7.90 -0.74 -6.01
N PRO A 36 -6.78 -1.47 -6.13
CA PRO A 36 -5.74 -1.08 -7.07
C PRO A 36 -6.23 -0.92 -8.51
N GLU A 37 -7.15 -1.79 -8.94
CA GLU A 37 -7.74 -1.76 -10.27
C GLU A 37 -8.78 -0.63 -10.38
N TYR A 38 -9.70 -0.54 -9.42
CA TYR A 38 -10.72 0.52 -9.39
C TYR A 38 -10.11 1.93 -9.35
N LEU A 39 -9.10 2.15 -8.52
CA LEU A 39 -8.41 3.44 -8.45
C LEU A 39 -7.64 3.74 -9.73
N SER A 40 -7.01 2.72 -10.33
CA SER A 40 -6.33 2.90 -11.62
C SER A 40 -7.31 3.32 -12.70
N GLU A 41 -8.45 2.64 -12.82
CA GLU A 41 -9.51 2.95 -13.78
C GLU A 41 -10.06 4.37 -13.57
N ILE A 42 -10.36 4.77 -12.33
CA ILE A 42 -10.86 6.11 -12.02
C ILE A 42 -9.86 7.18 -12.46
N PHE A 43 -8.58 7.02 -12.07
CA PHE A 43 -7.56 8.02 -12.42
C PHE A 43 -7.24 8.05 -13.91
N GLU A 44 -7.23 6.90 -14.59
CA GLU A 44 -7.06 6.82 -16.05
C GLU A 44 -8.20 7.56 -16.75
N ASN A 45 -9.45 7.36 -16.34
CA ASN A 45 -10.59 8.11 -16.87
C ASN A 45 -10.50 9.63 -16.60
N ILE A 46 -10.09 10.04 -15.40
CA ILE A 46 -9.94 11.49 -15.08
C ILE A 46 -8.82 12.13 -15.93
N LEU A 47 -7.74 11.38 -16.21
CA LEU A 47 -6.63 11.86 -17.04
C LEU A 47 -7.04 12.19 -18.48
N GLU A 48 -8.14 11.61 -18.97
CA GLU A 48 -8.70 11.89 -20.30
C GLU A 48 -9.59 13.14 -20.33
N THR A 49 -9.91 13.73 -19.18
CA THR A 49 -10.77 14.92 -19.06
C THR A 49 -9.96 16.23 -19.05
N GLU A 50 -10.65 17.37 -19.16
CA GLU A 50 -10.02 18.69 -18.97
C GLU A 50 -9.35 18.84 -17.59
N MET A 51 -9.87 18.18 -16.54
CA MET A 51 -9.22 18.17 -15.23
C MET A 51 -7.84 17.48 -15.29
N GLY A 52 -7.71 16.47 -16.15
CA GLY A 52 -6.46 15.77 -16.42
C GLY A 52 -5.37 16.62 -17.05
N ASN A 53 -5.71 17.80 -17.62
CA ASN A 53 -4.75 18.74 -18.19
C ASN A 53 -4.04 19.60 -17.12
N ASN A 54 -4.47 19.54 -15.86
CA ASN A 54 -3.72 20.14 -14.77
C ASN A 54 -2.47 19.30 -14.48
N LEU A 55 -1.28 19.86 -14.74
CA LEU A 55 -0.01 19.14 -14.64
C LEU A 55 0.28 18.58 -13.23
N ASP A 56 -0.05 19.33 -12.18
CA ASP A 56 0.14 18.89 -10.80
C ASP A 56 -0.80 17.72 -10.46
N LEU A 57 -2.08 17.85 -10.81
CA LEU A 57 -3.07 16.78 -10.61
C LEU A 57 -2.71 15.54 -11.42
N ARG A 58 -2.30 15.71 -12.68
CA ARG A 58 -1.83 14.64 -13.56
C ARG A 58 -0.68 13.85 -12.95
N THR A 59 0.31 14.56 -12.41
CA THR A 59 1.48 13.93 -11.77
C THR A 59 1.05 13.09 -10.56
N LYS A 60 0.14 13.62 -9.73
CA LYS A 60 -0.42 12.90 -8.58
C LYS A 60 -1.20 11.67 -9.02
N MET A 61 -2.09 11.79 -10.01
CA MET A 61 -2.88 10.67 -10.54
C MET A 61 -1.99 9.55 -11.10
N ILE A 62 -0.99 9.89 -11.92
CA ILE A 62 -0.04 8.90 -12.46
C ILE A 62 0.74 8.21 -11.32
N SER A 63 1.16 8.94 -10.29
CA SER A 63 1.83 8.38 -9.12
C SER A 63 0.93 7.40 -8.35
N CYS A 64 -0.35 7.74 -8.17
CA CYS A 64 -1.34 6.88 -7.55
C CYS A 64 -1.59 5.61 -8.36
N ILE A 65 -1.75 5.72 -9.69
CA ILE A 65 -1.89 4.55 -10.60
C ILE A 65 -0.67 3.64 -10.47
N LYS A 66 0.53 4.20 -10.52
CA LYS A 66 1.78 3.43 -10.42
C LYS A 66 1.87 2.70 -9.09
N THR A 67 1.62 3.38 -7.97
CA THR A 67 1.67 2.79 -6.63
C THR A 67 0.63 1.68 -6.49
N SER A 68 -0.58 1.88 -7.00
CA SER A 68 -1.66 0.89 -7.01
C SER A 68 -1.27 -0.37 -7.78
N LYS A 69 -0.78 -0.22 -9.02
CA LYS A 69 -0.30 -1.35 -9.84
C LYS A 69 0.88 -2.08 -9.20
N MET A 70 1.79 -1.36 -8.54
CA MET A 70 2.90 -1.96 -7.80
C MET A 70 2.43 -2.79 -6.60
N LEU A 71 1.44 -2.31 -5.84
CA LEU A 71 0.86 -3.05 -4.73
C LEU A 71 0.20 -4.35 -5.20
N ALA A 72 -0.65 -4.27 -6.24
CA ALA A 72 -1.29 -5.44 -6.82
C ALA A 72 -0.26 -6.48 -7.27
N LYS A 73 0.77 -6.05 -7.99
CA LYS A 73 1.85 -6.93 -8.46
C LYS A 73 2.68 -7.54 -7.32
N ALA A 74 2.88 -6.80 -6.23
CA ALA A 74 3.62 -7.32 -5.08
C ALA A 74 2.87 -8.46 -4.37
N LEU A 75 1.53 -8.45 -4.42
CA LEU A 75 0.68 -9.41 -3.73
C LEU A 75 0.14 -10.52 -4.65
N GLU A 76 0.13 -10.30 -5.97
CA GLU A 76 -0.28 -11.27 -7.01
C GLU A 76 0.26 -12.71 -6.83
N PRO A 77 1.51 -12.94 -6.39
CA PRO A 77 2.02 -14.31 -6.21
C PRO A 77 1.41 -15.08 -5.03
N PHE A 78 0.64 -14.43 -4.17
CA PHE A 78 0.17 -14.98 -2.90
C PHE A 78 -1.35 -15.07 -2.87
N SER A 79 -1.88 -16.18 -2.35
CA SER A 79 -3.30 -16.31 -2.05
C SER A 79 -3.69 -15.46 -0.83
N ASP A 80 -4.97 -15.10 -0.75
CA ASP A 80 -5.54 -14.37 0.40
C ASP A 80 -5.20 -15.07 1.73
N VAL A 81 -5.28 -16.41 1.78
CA VAL A 81 -4.95 -17.22 2.96
C VAL A 81 -3.46 -17.12 3.34
N GLN A 82 -2.56 -17.02 2.36
CA GLN A 82 -1.12 -16.84 2.64
C GLN A 82 -0.84 -15.44 3.18
N ILE A 83 -1.48 -14.41 2.62
CA ILE A 83 -1.36 -13.03 3.07
C ILE A 83 -1.90 -12.89 4.51
N GLU A 84 -3.06 -13.47 4.79
CA GLU A 84 -3.68 -13.49 6.12
C GLU A 84 -2.74 -14.13 7.16
N LYS A 85 -2.25 -15.34 6.87
CA LYS A 85 -1.33 -16.06 7.77
C LYS A 85 -0.05 -15.28 8.01
N ALA A 86 0.50 -14.63 6.98
CA ALA A 86 1.68 -13.79 7.13
C ALA A 86 1.40 -12.59 8.04
N CYS A 87 0.26 -11.92 7.88
CA CYS A 87 -0.12 -10.80 8.72
C CYS A 87 -0.31 -11.23 10.18
N ILE A 88 -1.06 -12.32 10.44
CA ILE A 88 -1.26 -12.86 11.79
C ILE A 88 0.07 -13.22 12.44
N LYS A 89 0.98 -13.86 11.69
CA LYS A 89 2.30 -14.24 12.21
C LYS A 89 3.12 -13.01 12.63
N ILE A 90 3.12 -11.95 11.83
CA ILE A 90 3.88 -10.72 12.11
C ILE A 90 3.26 -9.93 13.26
N MET A 91 1.93 -9.89 13.38
CA MET A 91 1.25 -9.22 14.50
C MET A 91 1.49 -9.89 15.86
N ASN A 92 1.81 -11.19 15.85
CA ASN A 92 2.04 -12.00 17.06
C ASN A 92 3.52 -12.29 17.34
N ALA A 93 4.44 -11.71 16.56
CA ALA A 93 5.89 -11.87 16.72
C ALA A 93 6.45 -10.86 17.73
#